data_AF-A0AA92BJ12-F1
#
_entry.id   AF-A0AA92BJ12-F1
#
_cell.length_a   1.000
_cell.length_b   1.000
_cell.length_c   1.000
_cell.angle_alpha   90.00
_cell.angle_beta   90.00
_cell.angle_gamma   90.00
#
_symmetry.space_group_name_H-M   'P 1'
#
loop_
_entity.id
_entity.type
_entity.pdbx_description
1 polymer ?
#
loop_
_entity_poly.entity_id
_entity_poly.type
_entity_poly.pdbx_seq_one_letter_code
_entity_poly.pdbx_strand_id
1 'polypeptide(L)'
;MHDQIDKLIDNLCAASNLAYLKSERSRIQSKAKPRCGNCDHWMKSRECPAEKNVNGMSRGPSCEGIACSQFKPCPSTQRMFDKMLAENESAISAVTA
;
A
#
# COMPACT_ATOMS: atom_id res chain seq x y z
N MET A 1 33.99 -26.32 -10.01
CA MET A 1 32.70 -26.90 -9.57
C MET A 1 32.01 -25.96 -8.58
N HIS A 2 32.70 -25.46 -7.55
CA HIS A 2 32.17 -24.47 -6.59
C HIS A 2 31.66 -23.17 -7.25
N ASP A 3 32.42 -22.56 -8.17
CA ASP A 3 32.01 -21.31 -8.84
C ASP A 3 30.67 -21.38 -9.60
N GLN A 4 30.31 -22.56 -10.13
CA GLN A 4 29.03 -22.74 -10.81
C GLN A 4 27.88 -22.85 -9.81
N ILE A 5 28.14 -23.42 -8.63
CA ILE A 5 27.19 -23.51 -7.53
C ILE A 5 26.98 -22.11 -6.93
N ASP A 6 28.04 -21.32 -6.73
CA ASP A 6 27.94 -19.96 -6.21
C ASP A 6 27.11 -19.05 -7.13
N LYS A 7 27.40 -19.07 -8.44
CA LYS A 7 26.60 -18.34 -9.44
C LYS A 7 25.14 -18.77 -9.46
N LEU A 8 24.87 -20.06 -9.27
CA LEU A 8 23.50 -20.56 -9.18
C LEU A 8 22.79 -20.01 -7.94
N ILE A 9 23.46 -20.02 -6.79
CA ILE A 9 22.94 -19.48 -5.53
C ILE A 9 22.65 -17.99 -5.66
N ASP A 10 23.57 -17.21 -6.22
CA ASP A 10 23.41 -15.76 -6.43
C ASP A 10 22.19 -15.45 -7.31
N ASN A 11 22.02 -16.18 -8.41
CA ASN A 11 20.88 -16.03 -9.31
C ASN A 11 19.55 -16.39 -8.63
N LEU A 12 19.53 -17.44 -7.81
CA LEU A 12 18.34 -17.82 -7.04
C LEU A 12 17.99 -16.76 -5.99
N CYS A 13 18.98 -16.21 -5.30
CA CYS A 13 18.81 -15.10 -4.36
C CYS A 13 18.23 -13.86 -5.06
N ALA A 14 18.79 -13.46 -6.19
CA ALA A 14 18.30 -12.32 -6.97
C ALA A 14 16.85 -12.53 -7.46
N ALA A 15 16.54 -13.72 -7.97
CA ALA A 15 15.19 -14.07 -8.42
C ALA A 15 14.16 -14.06 -7.28
N SER A 16 14.52 -14.59 -6.11
CA SER A 16 13.68 -14.57 -4.91
C SER A 16 13.40 -13.14 -4.44
N ASN A 17 14.44 -12.31 -4.38
CA ASN A 17 14.30 -10.90 -4.02
C ASN A 17 13.41 -10.13 -5.02
N LEU A 18 13.58 -10.35 -6.32
CA LEU A 18 12.75 -9.75 -7.35
C LEU A 18 11.27 -10.15 -7.20
N ALA A 19 10.99 -11.42 -6.91
CA ALA A 19 9.64 -11.90 -6.68
C ALA A 19 9.01 -11.23 -5.45
N TYR A 20 9.78 -11.09 -4.37
CA TYR A 20 9.35 -10.36 -3.16
C TYR A 20 9.00 -8.91 -3.47
N LEU A 21 9.88 -8.17 -4.16
CA LEU A 21 9.66 -6.76 -4.50
C LEU A 21 8.40 -6.57 -5.36
N LYS A 22 8.17 -7.44 -6.36
CA LYS A 22 6.96 -7.41 -7.19
C LYS A 22 5.67 -7.68 -6.39
N SER A 23 5.74 -8.60 -5.43
CA SER A 23 4.62 -8.86 -4.51
C SER A 23 4.33 -7.63 -3.64
N GLU A 24 5.38 -7.02 -3.09
CA GLU A 24 5.25 -5.84 -2.23
C GLU A 24 4.69 -4.64 -3.00
N ARG A 25 5.11 -4.42 -4.26
CA ARG A 25 4.51 -3.42 -5.16
C ARG A 25 3.00 -3.59 -5.25
N SER A 26 2.54 -4.82 -5.48
CA SER A 26 1.12 -5.14 -5.61
C SER A 26 0.35 -4.88 -4.31
N ARG A 27 0.99 -5.12 -3.15
CA ARG A 27 0.41 -4.84 -1.83
C ARG A 27 0.29 -3.34 -1.57
N ILE A 28 1.32 -2.56 -1.89
CA ILE A 28 1.30 -1.09 -1.77
C ILE A 28 0.19 -0.52 -2.66
N GLN A 29 0.10 -0.94 -3.93
CA GLN A 29 -0.97 -0.52 -4.84
C GLN A 29 -2.36 -0.89 -4.33
N SER A 30 -2.53 -2.08 -3.74
CA SER A 30 -3.81 -2.50 -3.17
C SER A 30 -4.25 -1.66 -1.96
N LYS A 31 -3.29 -1.24 -1.12
CA LYS A 31 -3.50 -0.36 0.03
C LYS A 31 -3.76 1.09 -0.37
N ALA A 32 -3.15 1.54 -1.46
CA ALA A 32 -3.35 2.89 -1.99
C ALA A 32 -4.74 3.09 -2.64
N LYS A 33 -5.51 2.02 -2.87
CA LYS A 33 -6.87 2.12 -3.42
C LYS A 33 -7.80 2.90 -2.47
N PRO A 34 -8.79 3.61 -3.01
CA PRO A 34 -9.82 4.26 -2.19
C PRO A 34 -10.55 3.24 -1.30
N ARG A 35 -10.41 3.39 0.01
CA ARG A 35 -11.05 2.56 1.03
C ARG A 35 -11.47 3.43 2.21
N CYS A 36 -12.53 3.02 2.90
CA CYS A 36 -12.90 3.70 4.14
C CYS A 36 -11.80 3.46 5.19
N GLY A 37 -11.37 4.52 5.88
CA GLY A 37 -10.14 4.49 6.70
C GLY A 37 -8.99 5.29 6.10
N ASN A 38 -8.92 5.42 4.78
CA ASN A 38 -7.78 6.03 4.07
C ASN A 38 -8.08 7.41 3.46
N CYS A 39 -9.15 8.08 3.91
CA CYS A 39 -9.53 9.41 3.42
C CYS A 39 -9.26 10.50 4.45
N ASP A 40 -9.14 11.75 3.99
CA ASP A 40 -8.96 12.94 4.80
C ASP A 40 -10.13 13.19 5.77
N HIS A 41 -11.33 12.72 5.43
CA HIS A 41 -12.50 12.87 6.31
C HIS A 41 -12.55 11.82 7.42
N TRP A 42 -11.78 10.73 7.32
CA TRP A 42 -11.82 9.64 8.29
C TRP A 42 -11.44 10.12 9.71
N MET A 43 -12.21 9.72 10.72
CA MET A 43 -12.11 10.18 12.12
C MET A 43 -12.38 11.67 12.32
N LYS A 44 -12.84 12.38 11.29
CA LYS A 44 -13.41 13.72 11.39
C LYS A 44 -14.93 13.57 11.43
N SER A 45 -15.46 13.30 12.63
CA SER A 45 -16.86 12.88 12.85
C SER A 45 -17.94 13.85 12.36
N ARG A 46 -17.59 15.08 11.93
CA ARG A 46 -18.51 16.05 11.30
C ARG A 46 -18.43 16.06 9.77
N GLU A 47 -17.37 15.52 9.19
CA GLU A 47 -17.08 15.61 7.76
C GLU A 47 -17.23 14.27 7.05
N CYS A 48 -16.97 13.14 7.73
CA CYS A 48 -17.15 11.83 7.11
C CYS A 48 -18.62 11.43 7.11
N PRO A 49 -19.27 11.29 5.93
CA PRO A 49 -20.67 10.88 5.86
C PRO A 49 -20.86 9.42 6.29
N ALA A 50 -19.79 8.61 6.24
CA ALA A 50 -19.81 7.21 6.60
C ALA A 50 -19.65 7.02 8.12
N GLU A 51 -18.82 7.83 8.76
CA GLU A 51 -18.63 7.87 10.22
C GLU A 51 -19.79 8.63 10.88
N LYS A 52 -21.02 8.10 10.77
CA LYS A 52 -22.13 8.61 11.57
C LYS A 52 -21.91 8.21 13.02
N ASN A 53 -21.62 9.19 13.88
CA ASN A 53 -21.75 9.03 15.31
C ASN A 53 -23.25 9.15 15.68
N VAL A 54 -23.86 8.04 16.06
CA VAL A 54 -25.27 8.00 16.49
C VAL A 54 -25.28 7.72 17.99
N ASN A 55 -25.66 8.72 18.79
CA ASN A 55 -25.78 8.63 20.26
C ASN A 55 -24.47 8.19 20.97
N GLY A 56 -23.32 8.73 20.56
CA GLY A 56 -22.02 8.43 21.20
C GLY A 56 -21.38 7.13 20.73
N MET A 57 -22.03 6.37 19.84
CA MET A 57 -21.45 5.18 19.20
C MET A 57 -21.04 5.51 17.77
N SER A 58 -19.77 5.25 17.44
CA SER A 58 -19.30 5.28 16.05
C SER A 58 -19.95 4.12 15.29
N ARG A 59 -20.96 4.42 14.49
CA ARG A 59 -21.57 3.47 13.53
C ARG A 59 -20.90 3.54 12.16
N GLY A 60 -19.68 4.09 12.12
CA GLY A 60 -18.87 4.16 10.92
C GLY A 60 -18.67 2.79 10.28
N PRO A 61 -18.47 2.74 8.95
CA PRO A 61 -18.09 1.48 8.31
C PRO A 61 -16.80 0.95 8.96
N SER A 62 -16.64 -0.37 8.96
CA SER A 62 -15.37 -0.98 9.35
C SER A 62 -14.23 -0.43 8.49
N CYS A 63 -13.04 -0.32 9.08
CA CYS A 63 -11.83 0.01 8.31
C CYS A 63 -11.70 -0.92 7.09
N GLU A 64 -11.09 -0.42 6.01
CA GLU A 64 -10.87 -1.13 4.74
C GLU A 64 -12.13 -1.42 3.89
N GLY A 65 -13.31 -0.95 4.33
CA GLY A 65 -14.56 -1.03 3.57
C GLY A 65 -14.57 -0.23 2.26
N ILE A 66 -15.65 -0.37 1.48
CA ILE A 66 -15.85 0.38 0.24
C ILE A 66 -15.87 1.89 0.57
N ALA A 67 -15.11 2.67 -0.20
CA ALA A 67 -15.07 4.12 -0.06
C ALA A 67 -16.43 4.76 -0.37
N CYS A 68 -16.86 5.73 0.45
CA CYS A 68 -18.08 6.49 0.18
C CYS A 68 -17.89 7.48 -0.98
N SER A 69 -18.98 8.03 -1.51
CA SER A 69 -18.95 9.01 -2.61
C SER A 69 -18.20 10.30 -2.29
N GLN A 70 -18.00 10.62 -1.00
CA GLN A 70 -17.22 11.77 -0.55
C GLN A 70 -15.77 11.38 -0.17
N PHE A 71 -15.25 10.28 -0.72
CA PHE A 71 -13.85 9.92 -0.49
C PHE A 71 -12.92 11.02 -1.00
N LYS A 72 -12.16 11.60 -0.08
CA LYS A 72 -11.12 12.57 -0.37
C LYS A 72 -9.77 11.99 0.04
N PRO A 73 -8.83 11.74 -0.87
CA PRO A 73 -7.52 11.24 -0.50
C PRO A 73 -6.81 12.23 0.42
N CYS A 74 -6.21 11.74 1.50
CA CYS A 74 -5.39 12.57 2.38
C CYS A 74 -4.03 12.85 1.68
N PRO A 75 -3.64 14.12 1.48
CA PRO A 75 -2.41 14.44 0.75
C PRO A 75 -1.14 13.83 1.35
N SER A 76 -1.06 13.72 2.68
CA SER A 76 0.08 13.08 3.35
C SER A 76 0.13 11.58 3.09
N THR A 77 -1.01 10.90 3.19
CA THR A 77 -1.11 9.45 2.91
C THR A 77 -0.83 9.14 1.44
N GLN A 78 -1.32 9.98 0.51
CA GLN A 78 -1.03 9.82 -0.92
C GLN A 78 0.47 9.94 -1.18
N ARG A 79 1.13 10.99 -0.67
CA ARG A 79 2.58 11.17 -0.80
C ARG A 79 3.37 10.00 -0.22
N MET A 80 2.91 9.42 0.89
CA MET A 80 3.54 8.24 1.48
C MET A 80 3.46 7.03 0.53
N PHE A 81 2.29 6.74 -0.04
CA PHE A 81 2.16 5.64 -1.01
C PHE A 81 2.97 5.89 -2.28
N ASP A 82 2.97 7.11 -2.80
CA ASP A 82 3.74 7.49 -3.98
C ASP A 82 5.24 7.28 -3.72
N LYS A 83 5.73 7.69 -2.54
CA LYS A 83 7.13 7.47 -2.13
C LYS A 83 7.46 5.97 -2.03
N MET A 84 6.61 5.17 -1.37
CA MET A 84 6.82 3.73 -1.25
C MET A 84 6.83 3.02 -2.61
N LEU A 85 5.97 3.44 -3.54
CA LEU A 85 5.97 2.90 -4.90
C LEU A 85 7.26 3.27 -5.64
N ALA A 86 7.70 4.53 -5.56
CA ALA A 86 8.93 4.97 -6.21
C ALA A 86 10.18 4.23 -5.68
N GLU A 87 10.28 4.02 -4.36
CA GLU A 87 11.35 3.26 -3.74
C GLU A 87 11.33 1.79 -4.20
N ASN A 88 10.15 1.16 -4.23
CA ASN A 88 10.01 -0.22 -4.67
C ASN A 88 10.32 -0.38 -6.17
N GLU A 89 9.90 0.56 -7.02
CA GLU A 89 10.21 0.54 -8.46
C GLU A 89 11.70 0.76 -8.72
N SER A 90 12.35 1.60 -7.93
CA SER A 90 13.81 1.77 -7.97
C SER A 90 14.54 0.48 -7.56
N ALA A 91 14.06 -0.20 -6.52
CA ALA A 91 14.61 -1.48 -6.06
C ALA A 91 14.41 -2.61 -7.09
N ILE A 92 13.24 -2.68 -7.74
CA ILE A 92 13.00 -3.63 -8.84
C ILE A 92 13.99 -3.35 -9.97
N SER A 93 14.12 -2.09 -10.38
CA SER A 93 15.02 -1.69 -11.46
C SER A 93 16.46 -2.07 -11.18
N ALA A 94 16.93 -1.90 -9.94
CA ALA A 94 18.29 -2.26 -9.51
C ALA A 94 18.57 -3.77 -9.52
N VAL A 95 17.56 -4.61 -9.31
CA VAL A 95 17.71 -6.08 -9.36
C VAL A 95 17.58 -6.62 -10.79
N THR A 96 16.89 -5.90 -11.67
CA THR A 96 16.68 -6.29 -13.06
C THR A 96 17.68 -5.70 -14.05
N ALA A 97 18.44 -4.68 -13.65
CA ALA A 97 19.49 -4.04 -14.45
C ALA A 97 20.73 -4.93 -14.55
#